data_AF-A0A2N5KGR6-F1
#
_entry.id   AF-A0A2N5KGR6-F1
#
_cell.length_a   1.000
_cell.length_b   1.000
_cell.length_c   1.000
_cell.angle_alpha   90.00
_cell.angle_beta   90.00
_cell.angle_gamma   90.00
#
_symmetry.space_group_name_H-M   'P 1'
#
loop_
_entity.id
_entity.type
_entity.pdbx_description
1 polymer ?
#
loop_
_entity_poly.entity_id
_entity_poly.type
_entity_poly.pdbx_seq_one_letter_code
_entity_poly.pdbx_strand_id
1 'polypeptide(L)'
;MDFQFWPAVLAGLIAGAIMEGPVYMQKGLGLNLKQNIFRTWGRMLGLQGGGGYFAGFLFHQALSAVIALIYAGVFSLLGVRDNLWLWGLLGAAVHYLIAGVVVAALPSVDPDNPRRVGEQGAYYKNYGALDMGTFLMGHMSFGLLVGILYG
;
A
#
# COMPACT_ATOMS: atom_id res chain seq x y z
N MET A 1 18.37 -11.88 11.13
CA MET A 1 18.59 -12.58 9.86
C MET A 1 19.50 -11.72 9.01
N ASP A 2 20.28 -12.32 8.12
CA ASP A 2 21.16 -11.54 7.25
C ASP A 2 20.35 -10.80 6.20
N PHE A 3 20.78 -9.60 5.84
CA PHE A 3 20.10 -8.79 4.84
C PHE A 3 20.22 -9.41 3.45
N GLN A 4 19.08 -9.68 2.80
CA GLN A 4 19.04 -10.22 1.44
C GLN A 4 18.23 -9.31 0.52
N PHE A 5 18.91 -8.63 -0.40
CA PHE A 5 18.31 -7.62 -1.27
C PHE A 5 17.18 -8.18 -2.14
N TRP A 6 17.45 -9.24 -2.92
CA TRP A 6 16.47 -9.77 -3.86
C TRP A 6 15.23 -10.39 -3.20
N PRO A 7 15.35 -11.20 -2.13
CA PRO A 7 14.19 -11.66 -1.38
C PRO A 7 13.33 -10.52 -0.83
N ALA A 8 13.95 -9.45 -0.31
CA ALA A 8 13.21 -8.28 0.18
C ALA A 8 12.44 -7.57 -0.95
N VAL A 9 13.07 -7.39 -2.12
CA VAL A 9 12.41 -6.82 -3.30
C VAL A 9 11.24 -7.69 -3.74
N LEU A 10 11.43 -9.00 -3.89
CA LEU A 10 10.38 -9.93 -4.32
C LEU A 10 9.22 -9.97 -3.31
N ALA A 11 9.53 -10.02 -2.00
CA ALA A 11 8.53 -9.95 -0.94
C ALA A 11 7.70 -8.66 -1.03
N GLY A 12 8.36 -7.51 -1.23
CA GLY A 12 7.68 -6.22 -1.41
C GLY A 12 6.79 -6.16 -2.63
N LEU A 13 7.25 -6.68 -3.78
CA LEU A 13 6.45 -6.70 -5.01
C LEU A 13 5.21 -7.60 -4.87
N ILE A 14 5.37 -8.79 -4.31
CA ILE A 14 4.27 -9.75 -4.10
C ILE A 14 3.27 -9.19 -3.08
N ALA A 15 3.76 -8.72 -1.93
CA ALA A 15 2.93 -8.15 -0.88
C ALA A 15 2.21 -6.88 -1.34
N GLY A 16 2.88 -6.01 -2.11
CA GLY A 16 2.29 -4.79 -2.69
C GLY A 16 1.15 -5.10 -3.65
N ALA A 17 1.33 -6.11 -4.52
CA ALA A 17 0.25 -6.54 -5.42
C ALA A 17 -0.95 -7.11 -4.65
N ILE A 18 -0.70 -7.91 -3.61
CA ILE A 18 -1.77 -8.48 -2.77
C ILE A 18 -2.51 -7.41 -1.97
N MET A 19 -1.78 -6.43 -1.42
CA MET A 19 -2.34 -5.32 -0.65
C MET A 19 -3.39 -4.51 -1.44
N GLU A 20 -3.15 -4.30 -2.72
CA GLU A 20 -4.03 -3.53 -3.60
C GLU A 20 -5.22 -4.34 -4.12
N GLY A 21 -5.07 -5.67 -4.22
CA GLY A 21 -6.09 -6.58 -4.71
C GLY A 21 -7.49 -6.37 -4.11
N PRO A 22 -7.64 -6.29 -2.77
CA PRO A 22 -8.92 -6.05 -2.12
C PRO A 22 -9.67 -4.81 -2.62
N VAL A 23 -9.00 -3.67 -2.79
CA VAL A 23 -9.65 -2.42 -3.26
C VAL A 23 -10.33 -2.66 -4.61
N TYR A 24 -9.59 -3.23 -5.56
CA TYR A 24 -10.08 -3.44 -6.92
C TYR A 24 -11.06 -4.60 -7.03
N MET A 25 -10.91 -5.64 -6.21
CA MET A 25 -11.90 -6.70 -6.09
C MET A 25 -13.22 -6.16 -5.54
N GLN A 26 -13.19 -5.37 -4.46
CA GLN A 26 -14.38 -4.77 -3.86
C GLN A 26 -15.09 -3.82 -4.85
N LYS A 27 -14.34 -3.01 -5.60
CA LYS A 27 -14.89 -2.19 -6.70
C LYS A 27 -15.52 -3.06 -7.79
N GLY A 28 -14.88 -4.15 -8.20
CA GLY A 28 -15.41 -5.10 -9.19
C GLY A 28 -16.71 -5.78 -8.75
N LEU A 29 -16.90 -5.95 -7.44
CA LEU A 29 -18.15 -6.44 -6.83
C LEU A 29 -19.24 -5.35 -6.67
N GLY A 30 -18.99 -4.12 -7.13
CA GLY A 30 -19.93 -3.01 -7.05
C GLY A 30 -19.98 -2.31 -5.70
N LEU A 31 -19.01 -2.58 -4.80
CA LEU A 31 -18.90 -1.83 -3.55
C LEU A 31 -18.39 -0.41 -3.83
N ASN A 32 -18.96 0.56 -3.12
CA ASN A 32 -18.69 1.98 -3.33
C ASN A 32 -17.40 2.44 -2.63
N LEU A 33 -16.25 1.86 -2.98
CA LEU A 33 -14.94 2.36 -2.54
C LEU A 33 -14.53 3.57 -3.38
N LYS A 34 -14.01 4.59 -2.70
CA LYS A 34 -13.53 5.82 -3.33
C LYS A 34 -12.02 5.82 -3.54
N GLN A 35 -11.28 5.03 -2.79
CA GLN A 35 -9.83 4.85 -2.94
C GLN A 35 -9.42 4.52 -4.37
N ASN A 36 -8.44 5.24 -4.92
CA ASN A 36 -7.90 4.96 -6.24
C ASN A 36 -6.42 5.33 -6.34
N ILE A 37 -5.58 4.63 -5.58
CA ILE A 37 -4.18 5.01 -5.37
C ILE A 37 -3.37 4.98 -6.67
N PHE A 38 -3.66 4.06 -7.59
CA PHE A 38 -2.99 4.02 -8.90
C PHE A 38 -3.30 5.25 -9.75
N ARG A 39 -4.55 5.74 -9.74
CA ARG A 39 -4.88 6.98 -10.45
C ARG A 39 -4.27 8.21 -9.76
N THR A 40 -4.23 8.23 -8.43
CA THR A 40 -3.54 9.27 -7.67
C THR A 40 -2.07 9.37 -8.05
N TRP A 41 -1.33 8.25 -8.01
CA TRP A 41 0.09 8.25 -8.40
C TRP A 41 0.30 8.59 -9.87
N GLY A 42 -0.49 8.01 -10.77
CA GLY A 42 -0.44 8.33 -12.19
C GLY A 42 -0.62 9.83 -12.46
N ARG A 43 -1.57 10.46 -11.75
CA ARG A 43 -1.82 11.89 -11.85
C ARG A 43 -0.66 12.72 -11.30
N MET A 44 -0.05 12.30 -10.19
CA MET A 44 1.14 12.97 -9.65
C MET A 44 2.33 12.92 -10.60
N LEU A 45 2.40 11.90 -11.46
CA LEU A 45 3.36 11.80 -12.56
C LEU A 45 2.95 12.56 -13.82
N GLY A 46 1.84 13.31 -13.80
CA GLY A 46 1.34 14.07 -14.94
C GLY A 46 0.63 13.23 -16.01
N LEU A 47 0.41 11.94 -15.76
CA LEU A 47 -0.19 11.00 -16.71
C LEU A 47 -1.70 10.84 -16.47
N GLN A 48 -2.43 10.43 -17.51
CA GLN A 48 -3.90 10.28 -17.48
C GLN A 48 -4.34 8.99 -18.21
N GLY A 49 -5.62 8.64 -18.07
CA GLY A 49 -6.21 7.45 -18.71
C GLY A 49 -5.56 6.14 -18.28
N GLY A 50 -5.58 5.13 -19.16
CA GLY A 50 -4.99 3.82 -18.89
C GLY A 50 -3.47 3.87 -18.67
N GLY A 51 -2.76 4.75 -19.37
CA GLY A 51 -1.32 4.95 -19.16
C GLY A 51 -0.99 5.51 -17.77
N GLY A 52 -1.78 6.48 -17.29
CA GLY A 52 -1.65 7.00 -15.92
C GLY A 52 -1.93 5.93 -14.86
N TYR A 53 -2.98 5.13 -15.05
CA TYR A 53 -3.29 4.02 -14.15
C TYR A 53 -2.11 3.02 -14.05
N PHE A 54 -1.56 2.60 -15.20
CA PHE A 54 -0.45 1.66 -15.24
C PHE A 54 0.83 2.24 -14.61
N ALA A 55 1.14 3.51 -14.90
CA ALA A 55 2.29 4.19 -14.29
C ALA A 55 2.14 4.30 -12.76
N GLY A 56 0.93 4.57 -12.26
CA GLY A 56 0.69 4.61 -10.82
C GLY A 56 0.76 3.25 -10.14
N PHE A 57 0.34 2.18 -10.81
CA PHE A 57 0.58 0.81 -10.35
C PHE A 57 2.09 0.53 -10.23
N LEU A 58 2.87 0.82 -11.28
CA LEU A 58 4.33 0.62 -11.26
C LEU A 58 5.01 1.45 -10.16
N PHE A 59 4.58 2.70 -9.98
CA PHE A 59 5.07 3.55 -8.91
C PHE A 59 4.79 2.95 -7.54
N HIS A 60 3.55 2.48 -7.31
CA HIS A 60 3.20 1.83 -6.05
C HIS A 60 4.03 0.58 -5.81
N GLN A 61 4.26 -0.25 -6.83
CA GLN A 61 5.10 -1.45 -6.71
C GLN A 61 6.57 -1.12 -6.41
N ALA A 62 7.12 -0.08 -7.05
CA ALA A 62 8.46 0.40 -6.73
C ALA A 62 8.55 0.87 -5.26
N LEU A 63 7.54 1.61 -4.79
CA LEU A 63 7.44 2.03 -3.38
C LEU A 63 7.34 0.81 -2.45
N SER A 64 6.51 -0.18 -2.77
CA SER A 64 6.38 -1.42 -1.98
C SER A 64 7.72 -2.17 -1.87
N ALA A 65 8.50 -2.25 -2.93
CA ALA A 65 9.85 -2.84 -2.89
C ALA A 65 10.80 -2.05 -1.97
N VAL A 66 10.77 -0.71 -2.03
CA VAL A 66 11.57 0.15 -1.14
C VAL A 66 11.17 -0.03 0.33
N ILE A 67 9.87 -0.08 0.63
CA ILE A 67 9.38 -0.31 1.99
C ILE A 67 9.79 -1.70 2.49
N ALA A 68 9.72 -2.74 1.66
CA ALA A 68 10.16 -4.08 2.05
C ALA A 68 11.68 -4.15 2.30
N LEU A 69 12.50 -3.41 1.54
CA LEU A 69 13.92 -3.26 1.83
C LEU A 69 14.16 -2.59 3.20
N ILE A 70 13.34 -1.63 3.59
CA ILE A 70 13.39 -1.01 4.92
C ILE A 70 13.05 -2.05 6.00
N TYR A 71 12.02 -2.87 5.80
CA TYR A 71 11.68 -3.96 6.74
C TYR A 71 12.85 -4.93 6.91
N ALA A 72 13.40 -5.41 5.78
CA ALA A 72 14.55 -6.32 5.77
C ALA A 72 15.76 -5.72 6.50
N GLY A 73 16.05 -4.43 6.26
CA GLY A 73 17.10 -3.70 6.95
C GLY A 73 16.86 -3.63 8.46
N VAL A 74 15.64 -3.30 8.90
CA VAL A 74 15.27 -3.26 10.32
C VAL A 74 15.39 -4.64 10.97
N PHE A 75 14.90 -5.71 10.32
CA PHE A 75 15.01 -7.07 10.84
C PHE A 75 16.47 -7.50 10.99
N SER A 76 17.33 -7.12 10.04
CA SER A 76 18.76 -7.41 10.10
C SER A 76 19.44 -6.63 11.23
N LEU A 77 19.20 -5.32 11.33
CA LEU A 77 19.76 -4.44 12.36
C LEU A 77 19.37 -4.85 13.78
N LEU A 78 18.12 -5.29 13.98
CA LEU A 78 17.63 -5.76 15.26
C LEU A 78 17.96 -7.23 15.55
N GLY A 79 18.62 -7.92 14.61
CA GLY A 79 18.99 -9.33 14.77
C GLY A 79 17.79 -10.28 14.85
N VAL A 80 16.63 -9.92 14.28
CA VAL A 80 15.41 -10.73 14.29
C VAL A 80 15.65 -12.04 13.56
N ARG A 81 15.46 -13.19 14.22
CA ARG A 81 15.64 -14.53 13.62
C ARG A 81 14.35 -15.32 13.50
N ASP A 82 13.43 -15.12 14.43
CA ASP A 82 12.18 -15.88 14.53
C ASP A 82 10.97 -14.96 14.54
N ASN A 83 9.78 -15.53 14.31
CA ASN A 83 8.50 -14.81 14.35
C ASN A 83 8.45 -13.59 13.41
N LEU A 84 9.05 -13.70 12.22
CA LEU A 84 9.12 -12.59 11.25
C LEU A 84 7.75 -12.08 10.82
N TRP A 85 6.71 -12.93 10.86
CA TRP A 85 5.33 -12.50 10.67
C TRP A 85 4.87 -11.47 11.71
N LEU A 86 5.28 -11.61 12.98
CA LEU A 86 4.92 -10.69 14.07
C LEU A 86 5.69 -9.37 13.93
N TRP A 87 6.99 -9.45 13.62
CA TRP A 87 7.79 -8.27 13.29
C TRP A 87 7.28 -7.55 12.04
N GLY A 88 6.79 -8.31 11.06
CA GLY A 88 6.07 -7.81 9.91
C GLY A 88 4.82 -7.02 10.28
N LEU A 89 3.99 -7.52 11.20
CA LEU A 89 2.82 -6.81 11.71
C LEU A 89 3.19 -5.53 12.50
N LEU A 90 4.26 -5.56 13.29
CA LEU A 90 4.76 -4.36 13.98
C LEU A 90 5.22 -3.30 12.98
N GLY A 91 5.98 -3.71 11.95
CA GLY A 91 6.33 -2.85 10.83
C GLY A 91 5.08 -2.34 10.11
N ALA A 92 4.07 -3.17 9.94
CA ALA A 92 2.80 -2.82 9.29
C ALA A 92 2.08 -1.71 10.05
N ALA A 93 2.05 -1.79 11.38
CA ALA A 93 1.48 -0.74 12.23
C ALA A 93 2.19 0.59 12.01
N VAL A 94 3.52 0.61 11.99
CA VAL A 94 4.30 1.82 11.71
C VAL A 94 4.03 2.34 10.30
N HIS A 95 4.03 1.46 9.30
CA HIS A 95 3.78 1.80 7.90
C HIS A 95 2.37 2.39 7.72
N TYR A 96 1.35 1.79 8.34
CA TYR A 96 -0.03 2.28 8.34
C TYR A 96 -0.16 3.67 8.98
N LEU A 97 0.50 3.92 10.11
CA LEU A 97 0.46 5.23 10.78
C LEU A 97 1.05 6.32 9.88
N ILE A 98 2.16 6.03 9.21
CA ILE A 98 2.79 6.95 8.26
C ILE A 98 1.92 7.12 7.01
N ALA A 99 1.49 6.02 6.40
CA ALA A 99 0.67 6.06 5.20
C ALA A 99 -0.64 6.83 5.44
N GLY A 100 -1.25 6.67 6.62
CA GLY A 100 -2.49 7.34 6.99
C GLY A 100 -2.40 8.86 6.98
N VAL A 101 -1.26 9.43 7.38
CA VAL A 101 -1.01 10.87 7.26
C VAL A 101 -0.59 11.27 5.85
N VAL A 102 0.18 10.42 5.15
CA VAL A 102 0.61 10.67 3.76
C VAL A 102 -0.60 10.79 2.84
N VAL A 103 -1.56 9.87 2.92
CA VAL A 103 -2.75 9.91 2.06
C VAL A 103 -3.57 11.17 2.26
N ALA A 104 -3.55 11.81 3.43
CA ALA A 104 -4.23 13.10 3.63
C ALA A 104 -3.67 14.23 2.75
N ALA A 105 -2.38 14.16 2.43
CA ALA A 105 -1.68 15.17 1.63
C ALA A 105 -1.71 14.88 0.13
N LEU A 106 -2.13 13.67 -0.27
CA LEU A 106 -2.22 13.30 -1.68
C LEU A 106 -3.48 13.88 -2.33
N PRO A 107 -3.45 14.18 -3.64
CA PRO A 107 -4.64 14.62 -4.33
C PRO A 107 -5.66 13.47 -4.42
N SER A 108 -6.90 13.80 -4.09
CA SER A 108 -8.06 12.94 -4.34
C SER A 108 -8.42 12.96 -5.82
N VAL A 109 -8.10 11.90 -6.55
CA VAL A 109 -8.30 11.85 -8.00
C VAL A 109 -8.97 10.53 -8.38
N ASP A 110 -10.25 10.60 -8.75
CA ASP A 110 -10.90 9.55 -9.54
C ASP A 110 -11.55 10.19 -10.78
N PRO A 111 -10.86 10.23 -11.93
CA PRO A 111 -11.37 10.81 -13.17
C PRO A 111 -12.56 10.02 -13.74
N ASP A 112 -12.79 8.79 -13.28
CA ASP A 112 -13.90 7.96 -13.72
C ASP A 112 -15.11 8.09 -12.79
N ASN A 113 -14.99 8.87 -11.71
CA ASN A 113 -16.10 9.15 -10.81
C ASN A 113 -16.74 10.51 -11.17
N PRO A 114 -17.98 10.53 -11.71
CA PRO A 114 -18.66 11.77 -12.05
C PRO A 114 -19.02 12.62 -10.80
N ARG A 115 -18.94 12.05 -9.60
CA ARG A 115 -19.04 12.80 -8.35
C ARG A 115 -17.62 13.17 -7.92
N ARG A 116 -17.37 14.46 -7.65
CA ARG A 116 -16.13 14.91 -6.99
C ARG A 116 -15.87 13.98 -5.80
N VAL A 117 -14.73 13.27 -5.84
CA VAL A 117 -14.41 12.22 -4.85
C VAL A 117 -14.24 12.81 -3.44
N GLY A 118 -14.06 14.13 -3.36
CA GLY A 118 -13.88 14.87 -2.10
C GLY A 118 -12.50 14.59 -1.50
N GLU A 119 -12.11 15.34 -0.50
CA GLU A 119 -10.82 15.09 0.18
C GLU A 119 -10.88 13.77 0.96
N GLN A 120 -9.86 12.91 0.82
CA GLN A 120 -9.81 11.66 1.59
C GLN A 120 -9.66 11.84 3.11
N GLY A 121 -8.97 12.91 3.53
CA GLY A 121 -8.52 13.08 4.91
C GLY A 121 -7.54 11.99 5.37
N ALA A 122 -7.04 12.13 6.58
CA ALA A 122 -6.14 11.13 7.17
C ALA A 122 -6.84 9.78 7.30
N TYR A 123 -6.11 8.71 6.97
CA TYR A 123 -6.60 7.32 7.00
C TYR A 123 -7.85 7.09 6.15
N TYR A 124 -8.12 7.92 5.14
CA TYR A 124 -9.35 7.90 4.33
C TYR A 124 -10.65 8.15 5.12
N LYS A 125 -10.57 8.80 6.29
CA LYS A 125 -11.73 8.97 7.19
C LYS A 125 -12.94 9.67 6.55
N ASN A 126 -12.73 10.51 5.54
CA ASN A 126 -13.81 11.22 4.84
C ASN A 126 -14.48 10.36 3.74
N TYR A 127 -13.87 9.23 3.36
CA TYR A 127 -14.43 8.34 2.34
C TYR A 127 -15.46 7.38 2.91
N GLY A 128 -15.29 6.98 4.17
CA GLY A 128 -16.20 6.12 4.92
C GLY A 128 -15.49 4.93 5.55
N ALA A 129 -16.22 4.20 6.40
CA ALA A 129 -15.67 3.08 7.16
C ALA A 129 -15.11 1.95 6.28
N LEU A 130 -15.70 1.73 5.10
CA LEU A 130 -15.24 0.70 4.17
C LEU A 130 -13.83 1.01 3.63
N ASP A 131 -13.62 2.23 3.11
CA ASP A 131 -12.31 2.70 2.68
C ASP A 131 -11.29 2.64 3.84
N MET A 132 -11.64 3.15 5.02
CA MET A 132 -10.75 3.08 6.20
C MET A 132 -10.37 1.63 6.54
N GLY A 133 -11.33 0.72 6.54
CA GLY A 133 -11.12 -0.69 6.83
C GLY A 133 -10.25 -1.37 5.79
N THR A 134 -10.54 -1.16 4.51
CA THR A 134 -9.70 -1.70 3.41
C THR A 134 -8.28 -1.16 3.48
N PHE A 135 -8.10 0.13 3.79
CA PHE A 135 -6.79 0.75 3.96
C PHE A 135 -5.99 0.10 5.10
N LEU A 136 -6.59 -0.03 6.27
CA LEU A 136 -5.98 -0.70 7.42
C LEU A 136 -5.60 -2.14 7.09
N MET A 137 -6.55 -2.92 6.57
CA MET A 137 -6.33 -4.33 6.26
C MET A 137 -5.27 -4.53 5.19
N GLY A 138 -5.22 -3.67 4.17
CA GLY A 138 -4.18 -3.70 3.14
C GLY A 138 -2.78 -3.46 3.70
N HIS A 139 -2.62 -2.49 4.60
CA HIS A 139 -1.30 -2.22 5.19
C HIS A 139 -0.88 -3.34 6.16
N MET A 140 -1.82 -3.86 6.95
CA MET A 140 -1.54 -5.00 7.85
C MET A 140 -1.16 -6.25 7.05
N SER A 141 -1.88 -6.55 5.97
CA SER A 141 -1.58 -7.69 5.10
C SER A 141 -0.24 -7.51 4.40
N PHE A 142 0.10 -6.30 3.94
CA PHE A 142 1.41 -6.00 3.37
C PHE A 142 2.55 -6.36 4.33
N GLY A 143 2.57 -5.82 5.54
CA GLY A 143 3.68 -6.06 6.46
C GLY A 143 3.73 -7.51 6.96
N LEU A 144 2.57 -8.14 7.19
CA LEU A 144 2.49 -9.58 7.49
C LEU A 144 3.14 -10.42 6.38
N LEU A 145 2.76 -10.16 5.13
CA LEU A 145 3.28 -10.90 3.97
C LEU A 145 4.75 -10.60 3.72
N VAL A 146 5.23 -9.37 3.89
CA VAL A 146 6.66 -9.06 3.83
C VAL A 146 7.41 -9.88 4.88
N GLY A 147 6.92 -9.95 6.13
CA GLY A 147 7.52 -10.76 7.18
C GLY A 147 7.56 -12.26 6.83
N ILE A 148 6.48 -12.81 6.27
CA ILE A 148 6.40 -14.23 5.87
C ILE A 148 7.26 -14.55 4.64
N LEU A 149 7.24 -13.69 3.62
CA LEU A 149 7.88 -13.96 2.32
C LEU A 149 9.37 -13.66 2.33
N TYR A 150 9.82 -12.75 3.19
CA TYR A 150 11.24 -12.42 3.32
C TYR A 150 11.98 -13.41 4.24
N GLY A 151 11.29 -13.91 5.27
CA GLY A 151 11.83 -14.86 6.26
C GLY A 151 12.02 -16.26 5.73
#